data_AF-A0A243SIE4-F1
#
_entry.id   AF-A0A243SIE4-F1
#
_cell.length_a   1.000
_cell.length_b   1.000
_cell.length_c   1.000
_cell.angle_alpha   90.00
_cell.angle_beta   90.00
_cell.angle_gamma   90.00
#
_symmetry.space_group_name_H-M   'P 1'
#
loop_
_entity.id
_entity.type
_entity.pdbx_description
1 polymer ?
#
loop_
_entity_poly.entity_id
_entity_poly.type
_entity_poly.pdbx_seq_one_letter_code
_entity_poly.pdbx_strand_id
1 'polypeptide(L)'
;MKTFKLDNEPKIEPGFKVPDHYFDTFSAKMMQQLEQNEPPVISIFQRKKTLIFSAVAAVLVLALMVPLVVQQQNNKENELETAALENYITYQTNVNQYDLINGLNYEEIENMKTPIALEDEAIEEHFSTNTNLENLILE
;
A
#
# COMPACT_ATOMS: atom_id res chain seq x y z
N MET A 1 83.35 -34.35 0.52
CA MET A 1 82.25 -35.25 0.10
C MET A 1 82.69 -35.96 -1.18
N LYS A 2 82.49 -37.27 -1.30
CA LYS A 2 82.84 -38.02 -2.53
C LYS A 2 81.86 -37.63 -3.64
N THR A 3 82.35 -37.45 -4.86
CA THR A 3 81.53 -37.08 -6.02
C THR A 3 80.65 -38.25 -6.42
N PHE A 4 79.33 -38.08 -6.35
CA PHE A 4 78.36 -39.06 -6.83
C PHE A 4 78.42 -39.09 -8.37
N LYS A 5 78.91 -40.21 -8.93
CA LYS A 5 79.09 -40.42 -10.37
C LYS A 5 78.03 -41.40 -10.85
N LEU A 6 76.93 -40.87 -11.38
CA LEU A 6 75.72 -41.64 -11.76
C LEU A 6 75.94 -42.60 -12.94
N ASP A 7 77.03 -42.43 -13.70
CA ASP A 7 77.25 -43.13 -14.97
C ASP A 7 77.82 -44.55 -14.82
N ASN A 8 78.29 -44.94 -13.63
CA ASN A 8 79.03 -46.19 -13.41
C ASN A 8 78.34 -47.20 -12.48
N GLU A 9 77.09 -46.94 -12.07
CA GLU A 9 76.32 -47.89 -11.25
C GLU A 9 75.36 -48.71 -12.12
N PRO A 10 75.17 -50.02 -11.86
CA PRO A 10 74.18 -50.81 -12.58
C PRO A 10 72.81 -50.18 -12.37
N LYS A 11 72.18 -49.78 -13.48
CA LYS A 11 70.87 -49.13 -13.49
C LYS A 11 69.87 -50.03 -12.79
N ILE A 12 69.49 -49.69 -11.57
CA ILE A 12 68.47 -50.42 -10.80
C ILE A 12 67.19 -50.49 -11.63
N GLU A 13 66.63 -51.71 -11.75
CA GLU A 13 65.36 -51.85 -12.43
C GLU A 13 64.27 -51.09 -11.66
N PRO A 14 63.42 -50.30 -12.35
CA PRO A 14 62.30 -49.65 -11.69
C PRO A 14 61.39 -50.73 -11.11
N GLY A 15 61.19 -50.70 -9.78
CA GLY A 15 60.32 -51.65 -9.07
C GLY A 15 58.83 -51.53 -9.42
N PHE A 16 58.47 -50.52 -10.22
CA PHE A 16 57.12 -50.32 -10.74
C PHE A 16 57.16 -50.29 -12.27
N LYS A 17 56.77 -51.40 -12.90
CA LYS A 17 56.51 -51.49 -14.34
C LYS A 17 55.00 -51.55 -14.53
N VAL A 18 54.46 -50.67 -15.36
CA VAL A 18 53.06 -50.74 -15.76
C VAL A 18 52.85 -51.99 -16.62
N PRO A 19 51.66 -52.62 -16.56
CA PRO A 19 51.31 -53.70 -17.48
C PRO A 19 51.34 -53.23 -18.94
N ASP A 20 51.61 -54.16 -19.85
CA ASP A 20 51.51 -53.92 -21.29
C ASP A 20 50.11 -53.38 -21.63
N HIS A 21 50.04 -52.34 -22.47
CA HIS A 21 48.81 -51.71 -22.93
C HIS A 21 47.95 -51.03 -21.84
N TYR A 22 48.50 -50.76 -20.65
CA TYR A 22 47.77 -50.08 -19.56
C TYR A 22 47.18 -48.73 -19.99
N PHE A 23 47.95 -47.92 -20.72
CA PHE A 23 47.53 -46.58 -21.15
C PHE A 23 46.62 -46.58 -22.38
N ASP A 24 46.56 -47.68 -23.13
CA ASP A 24 45.77 -47.77 -24.37
C ASP A 24 44.28 -47.70 -24.11
N THR A 25 43.83 -48.22 -22.95
CA THR A 25 42.42 -48.23 -22.53
C THR A 25 42.07 -47.21 -21.45
N PHE A 26 43.07 -46.48 -20.93
CA PHE A 26 42.90 -45.55 -19.82
C PHE A 26 41.91 -44.42 -20.15
N SER A 27 42.06 -43.80 -21.32
CA SER A 27 41.19 -42.70 -21.76
C SER A 27 39.71 -43.12 -21.84
N ALA A 28 39.45 -44.32 -22.38
CA ALA A 28 38.10 -44.86 -22.49
C ALA A 28 37.48 -45.14 -21.10
N LYS A 29 38.25 -45.74 -20.19
CA LYS A 29 37.80 -46.00 -18.80
C LYS A 29 37.51 -44.71 -18.05
N MET A 30 38.36 -43.70 -18.19
CA MET A 30 38.16 -42.39 -17.58
C MET A 30 36.88 -41.73 -18.09
N MET A 31 36.64 -41.75 -19.41
CA MET A 31 35.42 -41.17 -20.00
C MET A 31 34.15 -41.90 -19.55
N GLN A 32 34.22 -43.22 -19.35
CA GLN A 32 33.10 -44.02 -18.87
C GLN A 32 32.79 -43.80 -17.38
N GLN A 33 33.79 -43.43 -16.58
CA GLN A 33 33.64 -43.11 -15.16
C GLN A 33 33.16 -41.67 -14.91
N LEU A 34 33.27 -40.79 -15.91
CA LEU A 34 32.68 -39.46 -15.86
C LEU A 34 31.18 -39.61 -16.13
N GLU A 35 30.36 -39.44 -15.08
CA GLU A 35 28.90 -39.36 -15.23
C GLU A 35 28.57 -38.28 -16.27
N GLN A 36 27.79 -38.64 -17.30
CA GLN A 36 27.14 -37.69 -18.20
C GLN A 36 26.02 -36.96 -17.46
N ASN A 37 26.38 -36.20 -16.44
CA ASN A 37 25.47 -35.25 -15.84
C ASN A 37 25.37 -34.07 -16.81
N GLU A 38 24.25 -34.00 -17.53
CA GLU A 38 23.90 -32.81 -18.29
C GLU A 38 24.04 -31.59 -17.36
N PRO A 39 24.71 -30.51 -17.81
CA PRO A 39 24.84 -29.31 -16.99
C PRO A 39 23.43 -28.84 -16.60
N PRO A 40 23.17 -28.40 -15.36
CA PRO A 40 21.85 -27.94 -14.96
C PRO A 40 21.51 -26.63 -15.70
N VAL A 41 20.98 -26.75 -16.91
CA VAL A 41 20.52 -25.62 -17.72
C VAL A 41 19.09 -25.29 -17.31
N ILE A 42 18.95 -24.20 -16.57
CA ILE A 42 17.64 -23.64 -16.25
C ILE A 42 17.20 -22.74 -17.42
N SER A 43 16.04 -23.04 -18.00
CA SER A 43 15.50 -22.24 -19.11
C SER A 43 15.15 -20.82 -18.67
N ILE A 44 15.74 -19.82 -19.34
CA ILE A 44 15.51 -18.39 -19.07
C ILE A 44 14.03 -18.01 -19.29
N PHE A 45 13.30 -18.75 -20.12
CA PHE A 45 11.88 -18.51 -20.40
C PHE A 45 10.96 -18.88 -19.23
N GLN A 46 11.42 -19.71 -18.29
CA GLN A 46 10.65 -20.06 -17.09
C GLN A 46 10.46 -18.86 -16.16
N ARG A 47 11.42 -17.91 -16.15
CA ARG A 47 11.35 -16.67 -15.34
C ARG A 47 10.31 -15.66 -15.84
N LYS A 48 9.86 -15.76 -17.11
CA LYS A 48 8.82 -14.86 -17.63
C LYS A 48 7.47 -15.12 -16.96
N LYS A 49 7.16 -16.38 -16.63
CA LYS A 49 5.90 -16.74 -15.95
C LYS A 49 5.85 -16.14 -14.54
N THR A 50 6.93 -16.24 -13.76
CA THR A 50 6.99 -15.67 -12.42
C THR A 50 6.92 -14.14 -12.43
N LEU A 51 7.51 -13.50 -13.45
CA LEU A 51 7.37 -12.06 -13.66
C LEU A 51 5.93 -11.65 -13.97
N ILE A 52 5.20 -12.41 -14.79
CA ILE A 52 3.79 -12.15 -15.08
C ILE A 52 2.93 -12.32 -13.82
N PHE A 53 3.14 -13.40 -13.04
CA PHE A 53 2.43 -13.58 -11.76
C PHE A 53 2.74 -12.46 -10.76
N SER A 54 3.99 -12.01 -10.70
CA SER A 54 4.39 -10.87 -9.85
C SER A 54 3.71 -9.57 -10.28
N ALA A 55 3.59 -9.33 -11.59
CA ALA A 55 2.92 -8.14 -12.10
C ALA A 55 1.41 -8.15 -11.76
N VAL A 56 0.74 -9.29 -11.94
CA VAL A 56 -0.68 -9.45 -11.57
C VAL A 56 -0.87 -9.24 -10.07
N ALA A 57 -0.01 -9.82 -9.24
CA ALA A 57 -0.08 -9.63 -7.78
C ALA A 57 0.11 -8.17 -7.38
N ALA A 58 1.06 -7.44 -7.99
CA ALA A 58 1.29 -6.02 -7.70
C ALA A 58 0.07 -5.16 -8.04
N VAL A 59 -0.56 -5.40 -9.20
CA VAL A 59 -1.79 -4.68 -9.59
C VAL A 59 -2.93 -4.97 -8.61
N LEU A 60 -3.06 -6.21 -8.13
CA LEU A 60 -4.08 -6.60 -7.16
C LEU A 60 -3.86 -5.91 -5.81
N VAL A 61 -2.62 -5.84 -5.32
CA VAL A 61 -2.26 -5.11 -4.10
C VAL A 61 -2.58 -3.63 -4.22
N LEU A 62 -2.23 -3.00 -5.36
CA LEU A 62 -2.56 -1.60 -5.60
C LEU A 62 -4.08 -1.38 -5.63
N ALA A 63 -4.83 -2.24 -6.32
CA ALA A 63 -6.29 -2.15 -6.37
C ALA A 63 -6.95 -2.27 -4.98
N LEU A 64 -6.41 -3.14 -4.11
CA LEU A 64 -6.89 -3.28 -2.73
C LEU A 64 -6.50 -2.08 -1.83
N MET A 65 -5.41 -1.37 -2.16
CA MET A 65 -5.01 -0.17 -1.41
C MET A 65 -5.82 1.09 -1.77
N VAL A 66 -6.37 1.20 -2.98
CA VAL A 66 -7.15 2.37 -3.43
C VAL A 66 -8.26 2.77 -2.43
N PRO A 67 -9.17 1.88 -1.98
CA PRO A 67 -10.23 2.28 -1.06
C PRO A 67 -9.75 2.70 0.33
N LEU A 68 -8.55 2.28 0.76
CA LEU A 68 -7.97 2.70 2.04
C LEU A 68 -7.51 4.16 1.99
N VAL A 69 -6.93 4.59 0.87
CA VAL A 69 -6.46 5.96 0.69
C VAL A 69 -7.64 6.93 0.51
N VAL A 70 -8.64 6.56 -0.30
CA VAL A 70 -9.81 7.42 -0.56
C VAL A 70 -10.65 7.64 0.70
N GLN A 71 -10.83 6.62 1.55
CA GLN A 71 -11.58 6.77 2.81
C GLN A 71 -10.90 7.72 3.81
N GLN A 72 -9.56 7.84 3.78
CA GLN A 72 -8.86 8.77 4.68
C GLN A 72 -9.00 10.24 4.25
N GLN A 73 -9.22 10.51 2.97
CA GLN A 73 -9.42 11.88 2.47
C GLN A 73 -10.84 12.38 2.77
N ASN A 74 -11.86 11.57 2.47
CA ASN A 74 -13.26 11.97 2.64
C ASN A 74 -13.64 12.35 4.09
N ASN A 75 -13.01 11.73 5.09
CA ASN A 75 -13.32 12.00 6.49
C ASN A 75 -12.60 13.25 7.05
N LYS A 76 -11.47 13.67 6.46
CA LYS A 76 -10.67 14.80 6.98
C LYS A 76 -11.09 16.15 6.43
N GLU A 77 -11.64 16.20 5.23
CA GLU A 77 -12.05 17.46 4.60
C GLU A 77 -13.29 18.05 5.30
N ASN A 78 -14.29 17.22 5.60
CA ASN A 78 -15.54 17.69 6.20
C ASN A 78 -15.39 18.24 7.63
N GLU A 79 -14.55 17.64 8.48
CA GLU A 79 -14.41 18.05 9.88
C GLU A 79 -13.69 19.40 10.04
N LEU A 80 -12.61 19.62 9.28
CA LEU A 80 -11.85 20.87 9.32
C LEU A 80 -12.64 22.04 8.72
N GLU A 81 -13.37 21.79 7.63
CA GLU A 81 -14.20 22.79 6.97
C GLU A 81 -15.39 23.21 7.84
N THR A 82 -16.06 22.26 8.49
CA THR A 82 -17.19 22.54 9.40
C THR A 82 -16.73 23.40 10.58
N ALA A 83 -15.63 23.02 11.24
CA ALA A 83 -15.09 23.79 12.37
C ALA A 83 -14.66 25.21 11.94
N ALA A 84 -14.11 25.38 10.74
CA ALA A 84 -13.76 26.70 10.22
C ALA A 84 -15.01 27.55 9.95
N LEU A 85 -16.07 26.97 9.38
CA LEU A 85 -17.34 27.64 9.13
C LEU A 85 -18.06 28.03 10.44
N GLU A 86 -18.08 27.15 11.44
CA GLU A 86 -18.64 27.45 12.76
C GLU A 86 -17.94 28.64 13.42
N ASN A 87 -16.60 28.64 13.39
CA ASN A 87 -15.81 29.76 13.90
C ASN A 87 -16.09 31.05 13.11
N TYR A 88 -16.23 30.96 11.79
CA TYR A 88 -16.54 32.11 10.93
C TYR A 88 -17.90 32.73 11.31
N ILE A 89 -18.94 31.91 11.46
CA ILE A 89 -20.28 32.38 11.82
C ILE A 89 -20.30 32.91 13.26
N THR A 90 -19.55 32.29 14.18
CA THR A 90 -19.54 32.68 15.59
C THR A 90 -18.81 34.01 15.83
N TYR A 91 -17.68 34.23 15.14
CA TYR A 91 -16.84 35.41 15.38
C TYR A 91 -17.11 36.58 14.45
N GLN A 92 -17.81 36.39 13.32
CA GLN A 92 -18.19 37.49 12.46
C GLN A 92 -19.55 38.07 12.85
N THR A 93 -19.57 39.39 13.04
CA THR A 93 -20.75 40.15 13.48
C THR A 93 -21.63 40.66 12.33
N ASN A 94 -21.31 40.29 11.09
CA ASN A 94 -22.00 40.76 9.87
C ASN A 94 -23.13 39.83 9.41
N VAL A 95 -23.29 38.65 10.02
CA VAL A 95 -24.38 37.71 9.71
C VAL A 95 -25.45 37.84 10.78
N ASN A 96 -26.67 38.19 10.38
CA ASN A 96 -27.82 38.25 11.27
C ASN A 96 -28.57 36.90 11.28
N GLN A 97 -29.36 36.65 12.31
CA GLN A 97 -30.23 35.48 12.44
C GLN A 97 -31.18 35.33 11.24
N TYR A 98 -31.72 36.44 10.73
CA TYR A 98 -32.59 36.41 9.55
C TYR A 98 -31.86 35.99 8.27
N ASP A 99 -30.58 36.34 8.11
CA ASP A 99 -29.77 35.92 6.97
C ASP A 99 -29.54 34.41 6.97
N LEU A 100 -29.34 33.83 8.16
CA LEU A 100 -29.20 32.39 8.34
C LEU A 100 -30.51 31.66 8.01
N ILE A 101 -31.65 32.18 8.48
CA ILE A 101 -32.98 31.59 8.22
C ILE A 101 -33.32 31.63 6.73
N ASN A 102 -32.99 32.73 6.05
CA ASN A 102 -33.19 32.87 4.60
C ASN A 102 -32.32 31.89 3.78
N GLY A 103 -31.21 31.41 4.35
CA GLY A 103 -30.34 30.40 3.75
C GLY A 103 -30.85 28.97 3.91
N LEU A 104 -31.81 28.71 4.79
CA LEU A 104 -32.38 27.39 5.02
C LEU A 104 -33.57 27.14 4.10
N ASN A 105 -33.66 25.92 3.57
CA ASN A 105 -34.83 25.50 2.82
C ASN A 105 -35.95 25.00 3.75
N TYR A 106 -37.16 24.87 3.21
CA TYR A 106 -38.33 24.46 3.97
C TYR A 106 -38.16 23.09 4.67
N GLU A 107 -37.52 22.12 4.00
CA GLU A 107 -37.29 20.78 4.53
C GLU A 107 -36.31 20.78 5.71
N GLU A 108 -35.26 21.60 5.62
CA GLU A 108 -34.28 21.80 6.71
C GLU A 108 -34.93 22.43 7.95
N ILE A 109 -35.79 23.42 7.75
CA ILE A 109 -36.55 24.06 8.84
C ILE A 109 -37.51 23.06 9.48
N GLU A 110 -38.19 22.24 8.68
CA GLU A 110 -39.11 21.21 9.20
C GLU A 110 -38.37 20.15 10.02
N ASN A 111 -37.15 19.77 9.61
CA ASN A 111 -36.30 18.84 10.36
C ASN A 111 -35.73 19.43 11.67
N MET A 112 -35.61 20.76 11.78
CA MET A 112 -35.21 21.45 13.02
C MET A 112 -36.37 21.64 14.00
N LYS A 113 -37.61 21.39 13.57
CA LYS A 113 -38.80 21.58 14.40
C LYS A 113 -38.74 20.64 15.60
N THR A 114 -38.49 21.21 16.78
CA THR A 114 -38.56 20.46 18.04
C THR A 114 -40.03 20.21 18.40
N PRO A 115 -40.36 19.05 19.00
CA PRO A 115 -41.72 18.73 19.45
C PRO A 115 -42.06 19.48 20.74
N ILE A 116 -41.75 20.77 20.81
CA ILE A 116 -42.18 21.62 21.91
C ILE A 116 -43.67 21.86 21.71
N ALA A 117 -44.49 21.37 22.64
CA ALA A 117 -45.87 21.78 22.74
C ALA A 117 -45.88 23.24 23.20
N LEU A 118 -46.08 24.16 22.26
CA LEU A 118 -46.29 25.56 22.58
C LEU A 118 -47.72 25.69 23.12
N GLU A 119 -47.84 26.06 24.40
CA GLU A 119 -49.14 26.34 25.01
C GLU A 119 -49.61 27.72 24.55
N ASP A 120 -50.90 27.85 24.19
CA ASP A 120 -51.48 29.09 23.67
C ASP A 120 -51.29 30.28 24.62
N GLU A 121 -51.31 30.03 25.94
CA GLU A 121 -51.07 31.04 26.98
C GLU A 121 -49.65 31.63 26.91
N ALA A 122 -48.63 30.79 26.66
CA ALA A 122 -47.24 31.23 26.54
C ALA A 122 -47.02 32.07 25.26
N ILE A 123 -47.78 31.76 24.21
CA ILE A 123 -47.78 32.51 22.95
C ILE A 123 -48.44 33.88 23.18
N GLU A 124 -49.59 33.91 23.84
CA GLU A 124 -50.34 35.14 24.14
C GLU A 124 -49.55 36.06 25.08
N GLU A 125 -48.89 35.52 26.11
CA GLU A 125 -48.02 36.29 27.01
C GLU A 125 -46.84 36.90 26.27
N HIS A 126 -46.18 36.13 25.39
CA HIS A 126 -45.05 36.63 24.61
C HIS A 126 -45.44 37.77 23.67
N PHE A 127 -46.58 37.65 22.97
CA PHE A 127 -47.06 38.69 22.08
C PHE A 127 -47.62 39.91 22.81
N SER A 128 -48.23 39.72 23.98
CA SER A 128 -48.77 40.82 24.80
C SER A 128 -47.67 41.63 25.49
N THR A 129 -46.55 40.98 25.83
CA THR A 129 -45.42 41.62 26.53
C THR A 129 -44.44 42.29 25.57
N ASN A 130 -44.39 41.85 24.31
CA ASN A 130 -43.44 42.39 23.34
C ASN A 130 -43.96 43.68 22.69
N THR A 131 -43.49 44.82 23.18
CA THR A 131 -43.86 46.17 22.69
C THR A 131 -43.40 46.44 21.25
N ASN A 132 -42.52 45.62 20.67
CA ASN A 132 -41.99 45.80 19.32
C ASN A 132 -42.71 44.95 18.26
N LEU A 133 -43.88 44.40 18.57
CA LEU A 133 -44.65 43.58 17.63
C LEU A 133 -44.96 44.31 16.32
N GLU A 134 -45.15 45.63 16.39
CA GLU A 134 -45.35 46.48 15.21
C GLU A 134 -44.10 46.59 14.32
N ASN A 135 -42.89 46.48 14.88
CA ASN A 135 -41.66 46.44 14.09
C ASN A 135 -41.50 45.14 13.32
N LEU A 136 -41.98 44.00 13.86
CA LEU A 136 -41.93 42.69 13.19
C LEU A 136 -42.87 42.59 11.97
N ILE A 137 -43.84 43.51 11.85
CA ILE A 137 -44.75 43.59 10.71
C ILE A 137 -44.18 44.49 9.60
N LEU A 138 -43.27 45.40 9.96
CA LEU A 138 -42.71 46.43 9.07
C LEU A 138 -41.35 46.05 8.47
N GLU A 139 -40.67 45.05 9.03
CA GLU A 139 -39.44 44.44 8.51
C GLU A 139 -39.75 43.30 7.53
#